data_AF-A0A512UHS4-F1
#
_entry.id   AF-A0A512UHS4-F1
#
_cell.length_a   1.000
_cell.length_b   1.000
_cell.length_c   1.000
_cell.angle_alpha   90.00
_cell.angle_beta   90.00
_cell.angle_gamma   90.00
#
_symmetry.space_group_name_H-M   'P 1'
#
loop_
_entity.id
_entity.type
_entity.pdbx_description
1 polymer ?
#
loop_
_entity_poly.entity_id
_entity_poly.type
_entity_poly.pdbx_seq_one_letter_code
_entity_poly.pdbx_strand_id
1 'polypeptide(L)'
;MGHQLLLTSCIPHNNFTQTVATLQALTGSRNPQPIATYTILTKPRNVFKPKFEPGKVNQIEQFYMKCTTIWNDDASKNLDIAAPVMPGTSDINVDRLFSGKEVKHWTLQISDIPNAGKNQVSAQNFYESTVVHHHTSVKENIPPKPVSSGDVPPENAQPENAQPEKANPEKANPGETPSKTTAGAEHDVIVISPSGTPQQSATKEASMEDVVDLTMGDDVIPEEAKPEEAKPEQANPEEAKSEDVQMADAPSDEAAGESKDSFLQFLEDLGYGVVNQYWMKGIRFFQGDIVIEIFKVFIRDDDAPFQESKIKLSLLDESNAFQIKAYISFPKGTSVDLISKRTKDLTNLQATLHNLFELGVPDRMCMDSRVARIN
;
A
#
# COMPACT_ATOMS: atom_id res chain seq x y z
N MET A 1 14.22 -1.13 -3.53
CA MET A 1 13.61 -0.29 -4.58
C MET A 1 13.11 -1.21 -5.66
N GLY A 2 11.80 -1.33 -5.82
CA GLY A 2 11.17 -1.98 -6.95
C GLY A 2 10.62 -0.95 -7.94
N HIS A 3 10.33 -1.42 -9.14
CA HIS A 3 9.58 -0.68 -10.15
C HIS A 3 8.30 -1.44 -10.45
N GLN A 4 7.16 -0.78 -10.57
CA GLN A 4 5.87 -1.40 -10.80
C GLN A 4 5.18 -0.79 -12.02
N LEU A 5 4.67 -1.64 -12.90
CA LEU A 5 3.74 -1.26 -13.95
C LEU A 5 2.32 -1.62 -13.49
N LEU A 6 1.35 -0.73 -13.69
CA LEU A 6 0.00 -0.86 -13.13
C LEU A 6 -1.07 -0.36 -14.13
N LEU A 7 -2.16 -1.12 -14.21
CA LEU A 7 -3.46 -0.70 -14.73
C LEU A 7 -4.55 -0.99 -13.70
N THR A 8 -5.59 -0.17 -13.68
CA THR A 8 -6.71 -0.29 -12.74
C THR A 8 -8.05 -0.28 -13.46
N SER A 9 -9.05 -0.90 -12.86
CA SER A 9 -10.44 -0.86 -13.32
C SER A 9 -11.38 -1.02 -12.13
N CYS A 10 -12.68 -0.87 -12.36
CA CYS A 10 -13.72 -1.23 -11.42
C CYS A 10 -14.82 -2.03 -12.12
N ILE A 11 -15.46 -2.93 -11.39
CA ILE A 11 -16.62 -3.68 -11.90
C ILE A 11 -17.78 -3.62 -10.90
N PRO A 12 -19.02 -3.54 -11.37
CA PRO A 12 -20.19 -3.71 -10.51
C PRO A 12 -20.21 -5.10 -9.85
N HIS A 13 -20.80 -5.18 -8.66
CA HIS A 13 -20.91 -6.44 -7.92
C HIS A 13 -21.55 -7.58 -8.73
N ASN A 14 -22.60 -7.27 -9.51
CA ASN A 14 -23.32 -8.25 -10.32
C ASN A 14 -22.44 -8.94 -11.38
N ASN A 15 -21.37 -8.27 -11.81
CA ASN A 15 -20.46 -8.80 -12.83
C ASN A 15 -19.31 -9.62 -12.22
N PHE A 16 -19.20 -9.68 -10.88
CA PHE A 16 -18.11 -10.35 -10.19
C PHE A 16 -18.01 -11.82 -10.56
N THR A 17 -19.09 -12.59 -10.43
CA THR A 17 -19.10 -14.04 -10.70
C THR A 17 -18.68 -14.36 -12.14
N GLN A 18 -19.23 -13.63 -13.11
CA GLN A 18 -18.85 -13.78 -14.53
C GLN A 18 -17.38 -13.41 -14.76
N THR A 19 -16.91 -12.34 -14.14
CA THR A 19 -15.52 -11.89 -14.24
C THR A 19 -14.56 -12.93 -13.68
N VAL A 20 -14.85 -13.46 -12.50
CA VAL A 20 -14.06 -14.53 -11.86
C VAL A 20 -14.00 -15.76 -12.74
N ALA A 21 -15.14 -16.26 -13.24
CA ALA A 21 -15.17 -17.43 -14.11
C ALA A 21 -14.37 -17.21 -15.41
N THR A 22 -14.46 -16.01 -15.99
CA THR A 22 -13.72 -15.66 -17.21
C THR A 22 -12.21 -15.59 -16.95
N LEU A 23 -11.78 -15.00 -15.83
CA LEU A 23 -10.37 -14.96 -15.46
C LEU A 23 -9.83 -16.34 -15.08
N GLN A 24 -10.62 -17.21 -14.44
CA GLN A 24 -10.24 -18.62 -14.21
C GLN A 24 -9.98 -19.34 -15.54
N ALA A 25 -10.84 -19.14 -16.54
CA ALA A 25 -10.67 -19.71 -17.87
C ALA A 25 -9.44 -19.12 -18.60
N LEU A 26 -9.25 -17.80 -18.55
CA LEU A 26 -8.15 -17.11 -19.22
C LEU A 26 -6.78 -17.47 -18.62
N THR A 27 -6.69 -17.51 -17.29
CA THR A 27 -5.43 -17.77 -16.58
C THR A 27 -5.15 -19.25 -16.35
N GLY A 28 -6.15 -20.12 -16.55
CA GLY A 28 -6.08 -21.54 -16.18
C GLY A 28 -6.07 -21.79 -14.67
N SER A 29 -6.17 -20.74 -13.84
CA SER A 29 -6.16 -20.85 -12.38
C SER A 29 -7.54 -21.25 -11.86
N ARG A 30 -7.74 -22.53 -11.57
CA ARG A 30 -9.03 -23.03 -11.04
C ARG A 30 -9.37 -22.45 -9.67
N ASN A 31 -8.36 -22.27 -8.81
CA ASN A 31 -8.53 -21.73 -7.47
C ASN A 31 -7.75 -20.41 -7.35
N PRO A 32 -8.41 -19.25 -7.56
CA PRO A 32 -7.74 -17.98 -7.34
C PRO A 32 -7.30 -17.86 -5.88
N GLN A 33 -6.18 -17.20 -5.65
CA GLN A 33 -5.63 -17.11 -4.30
C GLN A 33 -6.38 -16.02 -3.50
N PRO A 34 -6.90 -16.31 -2.30
CA PRO A 34 -7.56 -15.31 -1.49
C PRO A 34 -6.55 -14.27 -0.99
N ILE A 35 -7.00 -13.01 -0.93
CA ILE A 35 -6.27 -11.89 -0.36
C ILE A 35 -7.05 -11.38 0.85
N ALA A 36 -6.36 -11.23 1.97
CA ALA A 36 -6.86 -10.57 3.15
C ALA A 36 -5.70 -9.78 3.78
N THR A 37 -5.65 -8.47 3.52
CA THR A 37 -4.59 -7.60 4.07
C THR A 37 -5.16 -6.48 4.92
N TYR A 38 -4.41 -6.09 5.93
CA TYR A 38 -4.65 -4.93 6.76
C TYR A 38 -3.53 -3.93 6.55
N THR A 39 -3.88 -2.68 6.31
CA THR A 39 -2.91 -1.62 6.02
C THR A 39 -3.12 -0.43 6.93
N ILE A 40 -2.02 0.04 7.51
CA ILE A 40 -1.95 1.28 8.27
C ILE A 40 -1.24 2.31 7.40
N LEU A 41 -1.84 3.49 7.28
CA LEU A 41 -1.22 4.65 6.66
C LEU A 41 -0.62 5.52 7.75
N THR A 42 0.66 5.88 7.58
CA THR A 42 1.39 6.70 8.54
C THR A 42 2.02 7.91 7.85
N LYS A 43 2.15 9.02 8.57
CA LYS A 43 2.83 10.24 8.13
C LYS A 43 3.99 10.59 9.06
N PRO A 44 5.09 11.19 8.57
CA PRO A 44 6.12 11.74 9.45
C PRO A 44 5.52 12.81 10.38
N ARG A 45 5.84 12.75 11.69
CA ARG A 45 5.43 13.76 12.67
C ARG A 45 6.15 15.08 12.44
N ASN A 46 7.45 15.00 12.20
CA ASN A 46 8.29 16.17 11.99
C ASN A 46 8.45 16.40 10.48
N VAL A 47 7.68 17.35 9.96
CA VAL A 47 7.80 17.73 8.55
C VAL A 47 9.14 18.45 8.36
N PHE A 48 9.99 17.91 7.48
CA PHE A 48 11.30 18.47 7.20
C PHE A 48 11.11 19.79 6.47
N LYS A 49 11.50 20.89 7.13
CA LYS A 49 11.53 22.22 6.53
C LYS A 49 12.97 22.47 6.04
N PRO A 50 13.27 22.32 4.74
CA PRO A 50 14.62 22.54 4.25
C PRO A 50 15.04 23.99 4.52
N LYS A 51 16.21 24.16 5.14
CA LYS A 51 16.87 25.46 5.16
C LYS A 51 17.33 25.77 3.74
N PHE A 52 16.82 26.85 3.15
CA PHE A 52 17.22 27.29 1.84
C PHE A 52 18.63 27.90 1.93
N GLU A 53 19.66 27.10 1.66
CA GLU A 53 21.03 27.55 1.50
C GLU A 53 21.30 27.78 0.00
N PRO A 54 21.66 29.01 -0.43
CA PRO A 54 22.02 29.27 -1.82
C PRO A 54 23.12 28.30 -2.30
N GLY A 55 22.85 27.56 -3.38
CA GLY A 55 23.78 26.58 -3.95
C GLY A 55 23.64 25.14 -3.43
N LYS A 56 22.79 24.88 -2.43
CA LYS A 56 22.43 23.50 -2.01
C LYS A 56 20.96 23.22 -2.26
N VAL A 57 20.68 22.37 -3.25
CA VAL A 57 19.33 21.88 -3.52
C VAL A 57 19.02 20.72 -2.57
N ASN A 58 18.56 21.03 -1.35
CA ASN A 58 18.02 20.02 -0.43
C ASN A 58 16.53 19.78 -0.75
N GLN A 59 16.25 19.14 -1.88
CA GLN A 59 14.90 18.66 -2.22
C GLN A 59 14.68 17.28 -1.61
N ILE A 60 14.54 17.24 -0.28
CA ILE A 60 14.06 16.05 0.40
C ILE A 60 12.53 16.15 0.42
N GLU A 61 11.88 15.21 -0.25
CA GLU A 61 10.44 15.01 -0.15
C GLU A 61 10.15 14.04 1.01
N GLN A 62 8.99 14.22 1.63
CA GLN A 62 8.48 13.34 2.66
C GLN A 62 7.26 12.61 2.14
N PHE A 63 7.12 11.37 2.58
CA PHE A 63 6.10 10.46 2.06
C PHE A 63 5.29 9.85 3.20
N TYR A 64 4.03 9.55 2.91
CA TYR A 64 3.26 8.61 3.69
C TYR A 64 3.88 7.22 3.55
N MET A 65 3.90 6.46 4.64
CA MET A 65 4.36 5.09 4.65
C MET A 65 3.17 4.16 4.90
N LYS A 66 3.02 3.16 4.04
CA LYS A 66 2.02 2.09 4.15
C LYS A 66 2.65 0.92 4.89
N CYS A 67 2.05 0.52 6.01
CA CYS A 67 2.45 -0.67 6.75
C CYS A 67 1.38 -1.74 6.54
N THR A 68 1.70 -2.81 5.83
CA THR A 68 0.73 -3.85 5.46
C THR A 68 1.06 -5.18 6.12
N THR A 69 0.05 -5.84 6.67
CA THR A 69 0.13 -7.22 7.17
C THR A 69 -1.07 -8.04 6.68
N ILE A 70 -1.06 -9.35 6.94
CA ILE A 70 -2.18 -10.24 6.64
C ILE A 70 -3.12 -10.26 7.86
N TRP A 71 -4.42 -10.15 7.62
CA TRP A 71 -5.43 -10.40 8.64
C TRP A 71 -6.11 -11.73 8.36
N ASN A 72 -5.96 -12.65 9.30
CA ASN A 72 -6.30 -14.07 9.18
C ASN A 72 -7.24 -14.55 10.30
N ASP A 73 -8.01 -13.63 10.85
CA ASP A 73 -9.02 -13.88 11.89
C ASP A 73 -10.25 -14.60 11.33
N ASP A 74 -11.21 -14.92 12.20
CA ASP A 74 -12.42 -15.63 11.79
C ASP A 74 -13.29 -14.80 10.86
N ALA A 75 -13.28 -13.46 11.00
CA ALA A 75 -13.98 -12.57 10.08
C ALA A 75 -13.41 -12.68 8.66
N SER A 76 -12.09 -12.68 8.50
CA SER A 76 -11.45 -12.84 7.21
C SER A 76 -11.77 -14.18 6.53
N LYS A 77 -11.96 -15.26 7.31
CA LYS A 77 -12.26 -16.60 6.78
C LYS A 77 -13.73 -16.76 6.38
N ASN A 78 -14.63 -16.16 7.16
CA ASN A 78 -16.07 -16.29 6.97
C ASN A 78 -16.66 -15.22 6.04
N LEU A 79 -15.93 -14.15 5.75
CA LEU A 79 -16.38 -13.10 4.84
C LEU A 79 -16.39 -13.60 3.39
N ASP A 80 -17.58 -13.90 2.90
CA ASP A 80 -17.83 -14.14 1.48
C ASP A 80 -17.99 -12.81 0.74
N ILE A 81 -16.98 -12.45 -0.06
CA ILE A 81 -17.02 -11.23 -0.88
C ILE A 81 -17.94 -11.36 -2.08
N ALA A 82 -18.31 -12.58 -2.49
CA ALA A 82 -19.21 -12.81 -3.61
C ALA A 82 -20.66 -12.42 -3.28
N ALA A 83 -21.00 -12.31 -2.00
CA ALA A 83 -22.25 -11.73 -1.54
C ALA A 83 -22.13 -10.20 -1.41
N PRO A 84 -23.20 -9.43 -1.71
CA PRO A 84 -23.19 -7.99 -1.52
C PRO A 84 -23.16 -7.68 -0.03
N VAL A 85 -22.35 -6.70 0.35
CA VAL A 85 -22.25 -6.23 1.74
C VAL A 85 -23.29 -5.12 1.91
N MET A 86 -24.39 -5.48 2.57
CA MET A 86 -25.50 -4.57 2.82
C MET A 86 -25.23 -3.71 4.07
N PRO A 87 -25.40 -2.38 4.00
CA PRO A 87 -25.31 -1.50 5.17
C PRO A 87 -26.27 -1.94 6.27
N GLY A 88 -25.82 -1.90 7.53
CA GLY A 88 -26.63 -2.22 8.71
C GLY A 88 -26.96 -3.71 8.92
N THR A 89 -26.75 -4.57 7.93
CA THR A 89 -27.04 -6.02 8.01
C THR A 89 -25.78 -6.87 7.99
N SER A 90 -24.68 -6.38 7.39
CA SER A 90 -23.41 -7.10 7.34
C SER A 90 -22.57 -6.78 8.58
N ASP A 91 -22.58 -7.67 9.57
CA ASP A 91 -21.74 -7.52 10.76
C ASP A 91 -20.36 -8.13 10.55
N ILE A 92 -19.46 -7.33 9.95
CA ILE A 92 -18.04 -7.69 9.77
C ILE A 92 -17.28 -7.17 10.99
N ASN A 93 -17.00 -8.05 11.95
CA ASN A 93 -16.31 -7.71 13.19
C ASN A 93 -14.94 -8.37 13.25
N VAL A 94 -13.89 -7.57 13.14
CA VAL A 94 -12.50 -8.03 13.03
C VAL A 94 -11.76 -7.88 14.35
N ASP A 95 -10.80 -8.76 14.59
CA ASP A 95 -10.00 -8.68 15.81
C ASP A 95 -9.03 -7.50 15.72
N ARG A 96 -8.69 -6.92 16.87
CA ARG A 96 -7.61 -5.92 16.93
C ARG A 96 -6.28 -6.60 16.60
N LEU A 97 -5.78 -6.35 15.39
CA LEU A 97 -4.56 -6.97 14.84
C LEU A 97 -3.28 -6.62 15.60
N PHE A 98 -3.35 -5.67 16.53
CA PHE A 98 -2.25 -5.26 17.41
C PHE A 98 -2.27 -5.92 18.79
N SER A 99 -3.38 -6.55 19.15
CA SER A 99 -3.53 -7.27 20.40
C SER A 99 -3.39 -8.76 20.14
N GLY A 100 -2.35 -9.39 20.66
CA GLY A 100 -2.14 -10.82 20.46
C GLY A 100 -0.76 -11.28 20.89
N LYS A 101 -0.59 -12.61 20.97
CA LYS A 101 0.71 -13.26 21.21
C LYS A 101 1.40 -13.70 19.91
N GLU A 102 0.71 -13.59 18.79
CA GLU A 102 1.20 -14.06 17.50
C GLU A 102 2.21 -13.10 16.91
N VAL A 103 3.29 -13.65 16.35
CA VAL A 103 4.25 -12.87 15.56
C VAL A 103 3.56 -12.42 14.27
N LYS A 104 3.64 -11.13 13.97
CA LYS A 104 3.09 -10.56 12.73
C LYS A 104 4.22 -10.06 11.83
N HIS A 105 4.06 -10.32 10.53
CA HIS A 105 4.97 -9.81 9.50
C HIS A 105 4.39 -8.54 8.90
N TRP A 106 5.15 -7.46 8.97
CA TRP A 106 4.78 -6.15 8.46
C TRP A 106 5.63 -5.78 7.27
N THR A 107 4.99 -5.38 6.18
CA THR A 107 5.68 -4.81 5.02
C THR A 107 5.48 -3.29 5.04
N LEU A 108 6.58 -2.58 5.26
CA LEU A 108 6.65 -1.13 5.24
C LEU A 108 6.96 -0.71 3.81
N GLN A 109 6.12 0.12 3.20
CA GLN A 109 6.25 0.54 1.82
C GLN A 109 6.10 2.06 1.69
N ILE A 110 6.99 2.65 0.90
CA ILE A 110 6.91 4.03 0.41
C ILE A 110 6.92 3.98 -1.12
N SER A 111 6.11 4.82 -1.77
CA SER A 111 6.00 4.85 -3.22
C SER A 111 6.13 6.26 -3.77
N ASP A 112 6.99 6.45 -4.77
CA ASP A 112 7.11 7.72 -5.46
C ASP A 112 5.84 8.03 -6.26
N ILE A 113 5.61 9.28 -6.65
CA ILE A 113 4.56 9.60 -7.61
C ILE A 113 4.81 8.85 -8.93
N PRO A 114 3.79 8.30 -9.61
CA PRO A 114 4.00 7.65 -10.90
C PRO A 114 4.69 8.58 -11.92
N ASN A 115 5.41 7.97 -12.86
CA ASN A 115 6.11 8.66 -13.93
C ASN A 115 5.14 9.56 -14.70
N ALA A 116 5.54 10.82 -14.91
CA ALA A 116 4.75 11.78 -15.67
C ALA A 116 4.70 11.41 -17.17
N GLY A 117 3.69 11.92 -17.86
CA GLY A 117 3.51 11.76 -19.31
C GLY A 117 2.32 10.88 -19.68
N LYS A 118 2.04 10.80 -20.99
CA LYS A 118 0.99 9.96 -21.57
C LYS A 118 1.54 8.55 -21.80
N ASN A 119 1.66 7.79 -20.72
CA ASN A 119 2.14 6.40 -20.76
C ASN A 119 0.96 5.44 -21.00
N GLN A 120 1.21 4.32 -21.69
CA GLN A 120 0.20 3.27 -21.90
C GLN A 120 -0.17 2.53 -20.61
N VAL A 121 0.72 2.56 -19.62
CA VAL A 121 0.58 1.94 -18.30
C VAL A 121 1.12 2.91 -17.24
N SER A 122 0.59 2.85 -16.02
CA SER A 122 1.19 3.60 -14.90
C SER A 122 2.49 2.93 -14.50
N ALA A 123 3.57 3.71 -14.37
CA ALA A 123 4.89 3.22 -13.95
C ALA A 123 5.32 3.94 -12.68
N GLN A 124 5.58 3.21 -11.60
CA GLN A 124 5.83 3.77 -10.28
C GLN A 124 7.01 3.07 -9.60
N ASN A 125 7.87 3.85 -8.94
CA ASN A 125 8.90 3.28 -8.08
C ASN A 125 8.37 3.11 -6.66
N PHE A 126 8.82 2.05 -5.99
CA PHE A 126 8.50 1.83 -4.58
C PHE A 126 9.70 1.28 -3.82
N TYR A 127 9.68 1.47 -2.51
CA TYR A 127 10.66 0.97 -1.57
C TYR A 127 9.90 0.16 -0.54
N GLU A 128 10.35 -1.06 -0.29
CA GLU A 128 9.74 -1.95 0.68
C GLU A 128 10.79 -2.51 1.63
N SER A 129 10.35 -2.78 2.86
CA SER A 129 11.10 -3.50 3.88
C SER A 129 10.13 -4.36 4.68
N THR A 130 10.56 -5.57 5.05
CA THR A 130 9.75 -6.47 5.88
C THR A 130 10.31 -6.49 7.30
N VAL A 131 9.45 -6.23 8.28
CA VAL A 131 9.75 -6.28 9.71
C VAL A 131 8.95 -7.40 10.34
N VAL A 132 9.62 -8.17 11.20
CA VAL A 132 8.98 -9.21 12.02
C VAL A 132 8.70 -8.58 13.39
N HIS A 133 7.43 -8.45 13.73
CA HIS A 133 7.01 -7.84 14.99
C HIS A 133 6.63 -8.92 16.02
N HIS A 134 7.27 -8.86 17.18
CA HIS A 134 6.94 -9.68 18.33
C HIS A 134 6.20 -8.81 19.34
N HIS A 135 4.95 -9.17 19.67
CA HIS A 135 4.20 -8.45 20.69
C HIS A 135 4.84 -8.65 22.05
N THR A 136 5.43 -7.59 22.60
CA THR A 136 5.93 -7.57 23.97
C THR A 136 4.91 -6.87 24.85
N SER A 137 4.26 -7.61 25.76
CA SER A 137 3.50 -7.00 26.84
C SER A 137 4.49 -6.42 27.86
N VAL A 138 4.95 -5.20 27.61
CA VAL A 138 5.74 -4.49 28.62
C VAL A 138 4.77 -3.98 29.67
N LYS A 139 4.77 -4.61 30.85
CA LYS A 139 4.14 -4.00 32.02
C LYS A 139 5.01 -2.80 32.40
N GLU A 140 4.52 -1.59 32.18
CA GLU A 140 5.17 -0.40 32.72
C GLU A 140 5.22 -0.54 34.24
N ASN A 141 6.44 -0.67 34.76
CA ASN A 141 6.68 -0.70 36.19
C ASN A 141 6.73 0.76 36.64
N ILE A 142 5.55 1.33 36.92
CA ILE A 142 5.45 2.71 37.44
C ILE A 142 6.18 2.73 38.78
N PRO A 143 7.28 3.48 38.94
CA PRO A 143 7.92 3.62 40.25
C PRO A 143 6.92 4.27 41.22
N PRO A 144 6.82 3.79 42.47
CA PRO A 144 5.86 4.32 43.43
C PRO A 144 6.12 5.82 43.63
N LYS A 145 5.07 6.64 43.43
CA LYS A 145 5.10 8.09 43.71
C LYS A 145 5.64 8.30 45.13
N PRO A 146 6.63 9.20 45.34
CA PRO A 146 7.06 9.54 46.68
C PRO A 146 5.88 10.14 47.45
N VAL A 147 5.57 9.53 48.59
CA VAL A 147 4.53 10.00 49.48
C VAL A 147 4.96 11.36 50.02
N SER A 148 4.15 12.38 49.76
CA SER A 148 4.24 13.68 50.41
C SER A 148 3.98 13.51 51.91
N SER A 149 5.00 13.75 52.74
CA SER A 149 4.84 14.02 54.16
C SER A 149 5.49 15.36 54.46
N GLY A 150 4.66 16.35 54.79
CA GLY A 150 5.08 17.67 55.22
C GLY A 150 5.67 17.69 56.63
N ASP A 151 6.51 18.70 56.82
CA ASP A 151 6.82 19.49 58.02
C ASP A 151 7.33 18.81 59.29
N VAL A 152 8.62 19.03 59.62
CA VAL A 152 9.13 19.79 60.79
C VAL A 152 10.61 20.23 60.52
N PRO A 153 11.09 21.41 61.01
CA PRO A 153 12.22 22.16 60.45
C PRO A 153 13.50 22.12 61.35
N PRO A 154 14.45 23.09 61.26
CA PRO A 154 15.79 22.88 60.70
C PRO A 154 16.92 22.88 61.76
N GLU A 155 18.04 22.20 61.49
CA GLU A 155 19.27 22.46 62.24
C GLU A 155 20.53 22.47 61.37
N ASN A 156 21.28 23.55 61.57
CA ASN A 156 22.56 23.96 61.02
C ASN A 156 23.61 22.85 60.81
N ALA A 157 24.27 22.87 59.64
CA ALA A 157 25.72 23.10 59.56
C ALA A 157 26.15 23.35 58.10
N GLN A 158 26.92 24.42 57.93
CA GLN A 158 27.51 24.91 56.69
C GLN A 158 28.90 24.24 56.44
N PRO A 159 29.65 24.56 55.37
CA PRO A 159 30.09 23.60 54.36
C PRO A 159 31.61 23.33 54.37
N GLU A 160 32.06 22.27 53.70
CA GLU A 160 33.47 22.13 53.33
C GLU A 160 33.66 22.09 51.81
N ASN A 161 34.46 23.06 51.36
CA ASN A 161 34.99 23.25 50.02
C ASN A 161 35.94 22.13 49.62
N ALA A 162 35.84 21.65 48.37
CA ALA A 162 37.01 21.40 47.52
C ALA A 162 36.59 21.34 46.06
N GLN A 163 37.05 22.33 45.29
CA GLN A 163 36.99 22.43 43.84
C GLN A 163 38.33 21.92 43.24
N PRO A 164 38.50 21.85 41.91
CA PRO A 164 38.87 20.64 41.18
C PRO A 164 40.33 20.64 40.69
N GLU A 165 40.91 19.45 40.55
CA GLU A 165 42.22 19.32 39.93
C GLU A 165 42.10 19.21 38.40
N LYS A 166 42.88 20.07 37.73
CA LYS A 166 42.89 20.31 36.30
C LYS A 166 43.74 19.29 35.54
N ALA A 167 43.34 19.11 34.29
CA ALA A 167 44.02 18.44 33.21
C ALA A 167 45.49 18.84 32.99
N ASN A 168 46.28 17.90 32.48
CA ASN A 168 47.36 18.18 31.54
C ASN A 168 47.40 17.09 30.46
N PRO A 169 47.38 17.45 29.16
CA PRO A 169 47.51 16.50 28.06
C PRO A 169 48.98 16.38 27.61
N GLU A 170 49.50 15.16 27.51
CA GLU A 170 50.79 14.90 26.89
C GLU A 170 50.65 14.36 25.46
N LYS A 171 51.60 14.80 24.66
CA LYS A 171 51.58 14.90 23.21
C LYS A 171 51.79 13.57 22.50
N ALA A 172 51.19 13.52 21.32
CA ALA A 172 51.46 12.59 20.24
C ALA A 172 52.96 12.53 19.85
N ASN A 173 53.39 11.35 19.43
CA ASN A 173 54.50 11.20 18.50
C ASN A 173 54.05 10.32 17.31
N PRO A 174 54.54 10.60 16.07
CA PRO A 174 53.97 10.09 14.84
C PRO A 174 54.76 8.95 14.22
N GLY A 175 54.11 8.25 13.29
CA GLY A 175 54.76 7.62 12.14
C GLY A 175 54.96 6.12 12.27
N GLU A 176 54.28 5.37 11.41
CA GLU A 176 54.92 4.38 10.52
C GLU A 176 53.86 3.78 9.58
N THR A 177 53.99 4.09 8.29
CA THR A 177 53.66 3.16 7.20
C THR A 177 55.01 2.75 6.61
N PRO A 178 55.19 1.50 6.13
CA PRO A 178 55.07 1.33 4.67
C PRO A 178 54.61 -0.07 4.16
N SER A 179 54.03 -0.01 2.96
CA SER A 179 54.24 -0.92 1.80
C SER A 179 53.65 -2.35 1.69
N LYS A 180 52.74 -2.46 0.71
CA LYS A 180 52.72 -3.38 -0.48
C LYS A 180 53.53 -4.69 -0.47
N THR A 181 52.85 -5.80 -0.79
CA THR A 181 53.20 -6.84 -1.82
C THR A 181 51.95 -7.72 -2.06
N THR A 182 51.26 -7.78 -3.21
CA THR A 182 51.43 -8.52 -4.50
C THR A 182 51.42 -10.06 -4.48
N ALA A 183 50.58 -10.63 -5.36
CA ALA A 183 50.51 -12.01 -5.93
C ALA A 183 49.94 -13.13 -5.02
N GLY A 184 49.09 -14.06 -5.46
CA GLY A 184 48.51 -14.39 -6.77
C GLY A 184 47.76 -15.74 -6.68
N ALA A 185 47.03 -16.12 -7.76
CA ALA A 185 46.52 -17.48 -8.10
C ALA A 185 45.43 -18.08 -7.18
N GLU A 186 44.38 -18.81 -7.61
CA GLU A 186 43.96 -19.43 -8.87
C GLU A 186 42.53 -20.03 -8.71
N HIS A 187 41.81 -20.19 -9.84
CA HIS A 187 40.72 -21.15 -10.19
C HIS A 187 39.55 -21.42 -9.19
N ASP A 188 38.27 -21.34 -9.56
CA ASP A 188 37.65 -22.17 -10.60
C ASP A 188 36.37 -21.54 -11.19
N VAL A 189 36.26 -21.60 -12.50
CA VAL A 189 35.11 -21.18 -13.32
C VAL A 189 34.48 -22.46 -13.88
N ILE A 190 33.24 -22.76 -13.51
CA ILE A 190 32.45 -23.82 -14.17
C ILE A 190 31.63 -23.16 -15.29
N VAL A 191 32.12 -23.38 -16.51
CA VAL A 191 31.43 -23.14 -17.78
C VAL A 191 30.57 -24.36 -18.09
N ILE A 192 29.26 -24.18 -18.28
CA ILE A 192 28.41 -25.17 -18.97
C ILE A 192 27.50 -24.43 -19.96
N SER A 193 27.69 -24.72 -21.24
CA SER A 193 26.75 -24.58 -22.35
C SER A 193 27.37 -25.30 -23.56
N PRO A 194 26.62 -25.63 -24.63
CA PRO A 194 25.32 -26.32 -24.68
C PRO A 194 25.34 -27.47 -25.72
N SER A 195 24.40 -28.41 -25.65
CA SER A 195 24.11 -29.39 -26.70
C SER A 195 22.65 -29.83 -26.55
N GLY A 196 21.78 -29.93 -27.53
CA GLY A 196 21.83 -29.66 -28.96
C GLY A 196 20.40 -29.88 -29.48
N THR A 197 20.07 -29.27 -30.62
CA THR A 197 18.88 -29.58 -31.43
C THR A 197 19.36 -30.29 -32.69
N PRO A 198 18.66 -31.32 -33.16
CA PRO A 198 17.81 -31.16 -34.34
C PRO A 198 16.46 -31.90 -34.13
N GLN A 199 15.36 -31.64 -34.83
CA GLN A 199 15.22 -31.65 -36.28
C GLN A 199 13.78 -31.23 -36.64
N GLN A 200 13.64 -30.54 -37.76
CA GLN A 200 12.39 -30.25 -38.46
C GLN A 200 11.77 -31.53 -39.03
N SER A 201 10.44 -31.59 -39.06
CA SER A 201 9.69 -32.33 -40.08
C SER A 201 8.49 -31.51 -40.55
N ALA A 202 8.44 -31.28 -41.86
CA ALA A 202 7.42 -30.57 -42.59
C ALA A 202 6.23 -31.50 -42.96
N THR A 203 5.27 -30.92 -43.71
CA THR A 203 4.07 -31.47 -44.39
C THR A 203 2.83 -31.67 -43.51
N LYS A 204 1.60 -31.35 -43.93
CA LYS A 204 1.05 -31.09 -45.28
C LYS A 204 -0.31 -30.36 -45.17
N GLU A 205 -0.66 -29.69 -46.26
CA GLU A 205 -1.96 -29.10 -46.60
C GLU A 205 -3.13 -30.09 -46.54
N ALA A 206 -4.33 -29.59 -46.20
CA ALA A 206 -5.58 -29.98 -46.84
C ALA A 206 -6.66 -28.93 -46.59
N SER A 207 -7.07 -28.29 -47.69
CA SER A 207 -8.29 -27.51 -47.90
C SER A 207 -9.56 -28.32 -47.63
N MET A 208 -10.62 -27.68 -47.11
CA MET A 208 -11.98 -27.97 -47.57
C MET A 208 -12.88 -26.75 -47.36
N GLU A 209 -13.42 -26.29 -48.48
CA GLU A 209 -14.52 -25.33 -48.61
C GLU A 209 -15.79 -25.95 -48.01
N ASP A 210 -16.65 -25.14 -47.39
CA ASP A 210 -18.07 -25.25 -47.70
C ASP A 210 -18.83 -23.95 -47.44
N VAL A 211 -19.72 -23.72 -48.38
CA VAL A 211 -20.49 -22.51 -48.68
C VAL A 211 -21.87 -22.63 -48.03
N VAL A 212 -22.35 -21.59 -47.36
CA VAL A 212 -23.78 -21.26 -47.38
C VAL A 212 -24.00 -19.77 -47.13
N ASP A 213 -24.36 -19.12 -48.22
CA ASP A 213 -24.99 -17.81 -48.36
C ASP A 213 -26.50 -17.95 -48.10
N LEU A 214 -27.09 -17.08 -47.28
CA LEU A 214 -28.51 -16.72 -47.37
C LEU A 214 -28.70 -15.24 -47.02
N THR A 215 -29.20 -14.57 -48.04
CA THR A 215 -29.51 -13.14 -48.21
C THR A 215 -30.78 -12.66 -47.52
N MET A 216 -30.72 -11.38 -47.10
CA MET A 216 -31.70 -10.28 -47.26
C MET A 216 -33.16 -10.42 -46.77
N GLY A 217 -33.60 -9.38 -46.07
CA GLY A 217 -35.01 -9.04 -45.84
C GLY A 217 -35.16 -7.67 -45.17
N ASP A 218 -35.64 -6.71 -45.96
CA ASP A 218 -35.78 -5.27 -45.74
C ASP A 218 -36.81 -4.81 -44.68
N ASP A 219 -36.63 -3.54 -44.30
CA ASP A 219 -37.60 -2.48 -43.97
C ASP A 219 -38.52 -2.58 -42.74
N VAL A 220 -38.48 -1.53 -41.89
CA VAL A 220 -39.53 -0.49 -41.76
C VAL A 220 -39.16 0.50 -40.63
N ILE A 221 -39.04 1.79 -40.99
CA ILE A 221 -39.12 3.00 -40.14
C ILE A 221 -40.58 3.52 -40.26
N PRO A 222 -41.25 4.06 -39.22
CA PRO A 222 -41.27 5.53 -39.00
C PRO A 222 -41.43 6.01 -37.53
N GLU A 223 -40.75 7.13 -37.21
CA GLU A 223 -41.30 8.44 -36.78
C GLU A 223 -41.59 8.57 -35.27
N GLU A 224 -40.81 9.39 -34.56
CA GLU A 224 -41.06 10.82 -34.23
C GLU A 224 -42.02 11.03 -33.05
N ALA A 225 -41.47 11.54 -31.93
CA ALA A 225 -42.09 12.56 -31.09
C ALA A 225 -41.06 13.17 -30.12
N LYS A 226 -40.53 14.34 -30.49
CA LYS A 226 -40.29 15.49 -29.56
C LYS A 226 -41.63 16.24 -29.43
N PRO A 227 -41.94 17.01 -28.37
CA PRO A 227 -41.13 18.11 -27.80
C PRO A 227 -41.13 18.04 -26.24
N GLU A 228 -40.59 18.94 -25.42
CA GLU A 228 -40.59 20.40 -25.45
C GLU A 228 -39.67 20.93 -24.33
N GLU A 229 -39.18 22.14 -24.53
CA GLU A 229 -38.32 22.92 -23.64
C GLU A 229 -39.02 23.39 -22.37
N ALA A 230 -38.30 23.43 -21.24
CA ALA A 230 -38.51 24.43 -20.19
C ALA A 230 -37.23 24.64 -19.36
N LYS A 231 -36.54 25.75 -19.62
CA LYS A 231 -35.77 26.56 -18.64
C LYS A 231 -36.59 27.85 -18.45
N PRO A 232 -36.42 28.66 -17.38
CA PRO A 232 -35.22 28.88 -16.56
C PRO A 232 -35.51 28.74 -15.05
N GLU A 233 -34.57 28.83 -14.12
CA GLU A 233 -34.18 30.10 -13.50
C GLU A 233 -33.00 29.89 -12.53
N GLN A 234 -32.23 30.97 -12.36
CA GLN A 234 -30.98 31.10 -11.64
C GLN A 234 -31.15 31.08 -10.12
N ALA A 235 -30.21 30.48 -9.40
CA ALA A 235 -29.67 31.03 -8.14
C ALA A 235 -28.36 30.32 -7.77
N ASN A 236 -27.24 31.05 -7.89
CA ASN A 236 -26.03 30.91 -7.07
C ASN A 236 -26.14 32.07 -6.06
N PRO A 237 -25.81 31.93 -4.76
CA PRO A 237 -24.43 31.75 -4.27
C PRO A 237 -24.39 30.58 -3.25
N GLU A 238 -23.26 30.04 -2.80
CA GLU A 238 -22.20 30.73 -2.08
C GLU A 238 -21.07 29.72 -1.76
N GLU A 239 -19.86 30.24 -1.66
CA GLU A 239 -18.62 29.55 -1.33
C GLU A 239 -18.70 28.79 0.00
N ALA A 240 -18.56 27.47 -0.03
CA ALA A 240 -18.20 26.69 1.16
C ALA A 240 -16.72 26.30 1.04
N LYS A 241 -15.89 27.06 1.77
CA LYS A 241 -14.50 26.74 2.07
C LYS A 241 -14.42 25.32 2.64
N SER A 242 -13.53 24.50 2.10
CA SER A 242 -13.07 23.28 2.75
C SER A 242 -12.29 23.68 4.00
N GLU A 243 -12.94 23.66 5.15
CA GLU A 243 -12.28 23.74 6.45
C GLU A 243 -11.59 22.39 6.72
N ASP A 244 -10.29 22.47 6.98
CA ASP A 244 -9.49 21.43 7.61
C ASP A 244 -10.22 20.94 8.87
N VAL A 245 -10.64 19.67 8.89
CA VAL A 245 -11.01 19.00 10.13
C VAL A 245 -9.72 18.77 10.90
N GLN A 246 -9.37 19.74 11.74
CA GLN A 246 -8.48 19.54 12.87
C GLN A 246 -9.13 18.49 13.76
N MET A 247 -8.49 17.32 13.87
CA MET A 247 -8.73 16.39 14.97
C MET A 247 -8.43 17.17 16.25
N ALA A 248 -9.48 17.57 16.96
CA ALA A 248 -9.35 18.15 18.28
C ALA A 248 -8.76 17.07 19.20
N ASP A 249 -7.52 17.29 19.63
CA ASP A 249 -6.99 16.65 20.83
C ASP A 249 -7.92 17.02 22.00
N ALA A 250 -8.68 16.05 22.47
CA ALA A 250 -9.30 16.14 23.78
C ALA A 250 -8.17 16.26 24.82
N PRO A 251 -8.25 17.21 25.78
CA PRO A 251 -7.28 17.26 26.86
C PRO A 251 -7.58 16.09 27.80
N SER A 252 -6.83 15.00 27.66
CA SER A 252 -6.86 13.92 28.64
C SER A 252 -6.00 14.33 29.84
N ASP A 253 -6.66 14.83 30.88
CA ASP A 253 -6.10 14.89 32.23
C ASP A 253 -5.65 13.49 32.69
N GLU A 254 -4.66 13.51 33.56
CA GLU A 254 -3.67 12.49 33.88
C GLU A 254 -4.18 11.12 34.36
N ALA A 255 -3.32 10.12 34.11
CA ALA A 255 -3.10 8.90 34.91
C ALA A 255 -4.02 7.68 34.69
N ALA A 256 -3.96 7.10 33.49
CA ALA A 256 -3.95 5.66 33.32
C ALA A 256 -2.91 5.32 32.25
N GLY A 257 -1.95 4.45 32.54
CA GLY A 257 -0.97 3.99 31.56
C GLY A 257 -1.70 3.21 30.46
N GLU A 258 -2.11 3.90 29.41
CA GLU A 258 -2.56 3.25 28.18
C GLU A 258 -1.36 2.47 27.65
N SER A 259 -1.42 1.15 27.78
CA SER A 259 -0.44 0.27 27.16
C SER A 259 -0.55 0.44 25.66
N LYS A 260 0.25 1.36 25.09
CA LYS A 260 0.33 1.55 23.65
C LYS A 260 0.73 0.24 23.00
N ASP A 261 0.03 -0.12 21.95
CA ASP A 261 0.36 -1.33 21.18
C ASP A 261 1.81 -1.26 20.70
N SER A 262 2.58 -2.32 20.98
CA SER A 262 4.03 -2.37 20.72
C SER A 262 4.44 -2.02 19.28
N PHE A 263 3.59 -2.34 18.28
CA PHE A 263 3.88 -1.95 16.89
C PHE A 263 3.58 -0.47 16.60
N LEU A 264 2.53 0.08 17.22
CA LEU A 264 2.22 1.51 17.09
C LEU A 264 3.29 2.36 17.80
N GLN A 265 3.79 1.90 18.94
CA GLN A 265 4.92 2.51 19.62
C GLN A 265 6.18 2.51 18.73
N PHE A 266 6.48 1.38 18.06
CA PHE A 266 7.59 1.31 17.11
C PHE A 266 7.47 2.36 15.99
N LEU A 267 6.27 2.56 15.44
CA LEU A 267 6.04 3.59 14.41
C LEU A 267 6.21 5.01 14.97
N GLU A 268 5.76 5.25 16.21
CA GLU A 268 5.94 6.51 16.93
C GLU A 268 7.43 6.82 17.18
N ASP A 269 8.20 5.82 17.61
CA ASP A 269 9.65 5.93 17.85
C ASP A 269 10.43 6.20 16.55
N LEU A 270 9.94 5.67 15.41
CA LEU A 270 10.46 5.99 14.08
C LEU A 270 10.13 7.44 13.65
N GLY A 271 9.31 8.15 14.42
CA GLY A 271 8.88 9.52 14.13
C GLY A 271 7.69 9.59 13.19
N TYR A 272 6.90 8.52 13.06
CA TYR A 272 5.68 8.47 12.25
C TYR A 272 4.43 8.47 13.15
N GLY A 273 3.39 9.18 12.71
CA GLY A 273 2.06 9.14 13.29
C GLY A 273 1.09 8.36 12.40
N VAL A 274 0.20 7.59 13.01
CA VAL A 274 -0.89 6.91 12.29
C VAL A 274 -1.88 7.94 11.79
N VAL A 275 -2.35 7.77 10.55
CA VAL A 275 -3.29 8.67 9.88
C VAL A 275 -4.61 7.98 9.63
N ASN A 276 -4.54 6.79 9.01
CA ASN A 276 -5.72 6.02 8.67
C ASN A 276 -5.38 4.53 8.63
N GLN A 277 -6.39 3.69 8.59
CA GLN A 277 -6.28 2.25 8.51
C GLN A 277 -7.40 1.68 7.64
N TYR A 278 -7.10 0.62 6.89
CA TYR A 278 -8.10 -0.05 6.07
C TYR A 278 -7.78 -1.54 5.93
N TRP A 279 -8.83 -2.31 5.63
CA TRP A 279 -8.76 -3.73 5.37
C TRP A 279 -9.10 -3.97 3.90
N MET A 280 -8.42 -4.92 3.29
CA MET A 280 -8.67 -5.36 1.94
C MET A 280 -9.01 -6.84 1.97
N LYS A 281 -10.08 -7.21 1.26
CA LYS A 281 -10.46 -8.60 1.02
C LYS A 281 -10.72 -8.79 -0.46
N GLY A 282 -10.16 -9.85 -1.03
CA GLY A 282 -10.22 -10.07 -2.47
C GLY A 282 -9.69 -11.43 -2.88
N ILE A 283 -9.43 -11.55 -4.17
CA ILE A 283 -8.82 -12.70 -4.81
C ILE A 283 -7.78 -12.22 -5.83
N ARG A 284 -6.76 -13.05 -6.09
CA ARG A 284 -5.77 -12.81 -7.12
C ARG A 284 -5.58 -13.97 -8.07
N PHE A 285 -5.26 -13.61 -9.31
CA PHE A 285 -4.92 -14.49 -10.40
C PHE A 285 -3.50 -14.20 -10.87
N PHE A 286 -2.86 -15.23 -11.42
CA PHE A 286 -1.52 -15.14 -11.98
C PHE A 286 -1.58 -15.54 -13.45
N GLN A 287 -1.03 -14.68 -14.32
CA GLN A 287 -0.87 -14.97 -15.75
C GLN A 287 0.57 -14.64 -16.16
N GLY A 288 1.44 -15.65 -16.09
CA GLY A 288 2.88 -15.44 -16.19
C GLY A 288 3.36 -14.53 -15.05
N ASP A 289 3.92 -13.37 -15.39
CA ASP A 289 4.41 -12.38 -14.43
C ASP A 289 3.35 -11.34 -14.04
N ILE A 290 2.16 -11.39 -14.66
CA ILE A 290 1.08 -10.44 -14.36
C ILE A 290 0.27 -10.94 -13.17
N VAL A 291 0.10 -10.07 -12.18
CA VAL A 291 -0.80 -10.28 -11.05
C VAL A 291 -2.06 -9.47 -11.29
N ILE A 292 -3.22 -10.13 -11.26
CA ILE A 292 -4.54 -9.50 -11.36
C ILE A 292 -5.23 -9.68 -10.02
N GLU A 293 -5.54 -8.61 -9.31
CA GLU A 293 -6.28 -8.66 -8.04
C GLU A 293 -7.66 -8.02 -8.21
N ILE A 294 -8.69 -8.67 -7.67
CA ILE A 294 -10.05 -8.15 -7.56
C ILE A 294 -10.38 -8.09 -6.08
N PHE A 295 -10.72 -6.91 -5.57
CA PHE A 295 -10.85 -6.71 -4.13
C PHE A 295 -11.86 -5.62 -3.76
N LYS A 296 -12.31 -5.66 -2.51
CA LYS A 296 -13.05 -4.60 -1.83
C LYS A 296 -12.18 -4.02 -0.70
N VAL A 297 -12.38 -2.74 -0.43
CA VAL A 297 -11.72 -2.01 0.66
C VAL A 297 -12.75 -1.72 1.75
N PHE A 298 -12.36 -1.99 2.98
CA PHE A 298 -13.16 -1.79 4.17
C PHE A 298 -12.46 -0.82 5.10
N ILE A 299 -13.23 0.02 5.76
CA ILE A 299 -12.76 0.96 6.77
C ILE A 299 -13.43 0.64 8.11
N ARG A 300 -12.89 1.23 9.18
CA ARG A 300 -13.55 1.16 10.48
C ARG A 300 -14.89 1.89 10.39
N ASP A 301 -15.92 1.26 10.94
CA ASP A 301 -17.20 1.90 11.17
C ASP A 301 -17.08 2.74 12.46
N ASP A 302 -16.92 4.05 12.30
CA ASP A 302 -16.75 4.98 13.43
C ASP A 302 -18.09 5.29 14.14
N ASP A 303 -19.23 5.01 13.49
CA ASP A 303 -20.57 5.18 14.07
C ASP A 303 -20.99 3.97 14.94
N ALA A 304 -20.28 2.86 14.80
CA ALA A 304 -20.55 1.65 15.57
C ALA A 304 -20.18 1.82 17.06
N PRO A 305 -20.98 1.28 18.00
CA PRO A 305 -20.63 1.29 19.41
C PRO A 305 -19.30 0.57 19.62
N PHE A 306 -18.40 1.23 20.35
CA PHE A 306 -17.09 0.68 20.66
C PHE A 306 -17.22 -0.67 21.39
N GLN A 307 -16.64 -1.70 20.79
CA GLN A 307 -16.44 -3.00 21.42
C GLN A 307 -14.95 -3.13 21.79
N GLU A 308 -14.66 -3.52 23.02
CA GLU A 308 -13.28 -3.56 23.53
C GLU A 308 -12.38 -4.51 22.73
N SER A 309 -12.92 -5.60 22.18
CA SER A 309 -12.14 -6.65 21.52
C SER A 309 -12.25 -6.70 20.00
N LYS A 310 -13.30 -6.11 19.41
CA LYS A 310 -13.58 -6.20 17.96
C LYS A 310 -13.83 -4.84 17.33
N ILE A 311 -13.42 -4.72 16.08
CA ILE A 311 -13.63 -3.54 15.25
C ILE A 311 -14.69 -3.88 14.21
N LYS A 312 -15.80 -3.14 14.19
CA LYS A 312 -16.79 -3.25 13.13
C LYS A 312 -16.26 -2.55 11.87
N LEU A 313 -16.42 -3.20 10.74
CA LEU A 313 -16.00 -2.69 9.44
C LEU A 313 -17.20 -2.33 8.57
N SER A 314 -17.06 -1.24 7.82
CA SER A 314 -17.95 -0.81 6.75
C SER A 314 -17.19 -0.79 5.41
N LEU A 315 -17.93 -0.82 4.30
CA LEU A 315 -17.32 -0.64 2.98
C LEU A 315 -16.86 0.80 2.81
N LEU A 316 -15.68 1.00 2.22
CA LEU A 316 -15.24 2.33 1.80
C LEU A 316 -16.11 2.86 0.65
N ASP A 317 -16.54 1.97 -0.25
CA ASP A 317 -17.37 2.27 -1.40
C ASP A 317 -18.73 1.60 -1.24
N GLU A 318 -19.74 2.39 -0.91
CA GLU A 318 -21.12 1.94 -0.68
C GLU A 318 -21.76 1.32 -1.93
N SER A 319 -21.22 1.60 -3.13
CA SER A 319 -21.72 1.03 -4.39
C SER A 319 -21.51 -0.48 -4.49
N ASN A 320 -20.76 -1.08 -3.55
CA ASN A 320 -20.39 -2.50 -3.55
C ASN A 320 -19.54 -2.93 -4.76
N ALA A 321 -19.03 -1.99 -5.56
CA ALA A 321 -18.17 -2.28 -6.69
C ALA A 321 -16.86 -2.95 -6.23
N PHE A 322 -16.30 -3.79 -7.10
CA PHE A 322 -14.97 -4.33 -6.91
C PHE A 322 -13.95 -3.48 -7.64
N GLN A 323 -12.82 -3.26 -6.97
CA GLN A 323 -11.65 -2.65 -7.57
C GLN A 323 -10.79 -3.75 -8.18
N ILE A 324 -10.25 -3.48 -9.37
CA ILE A 324 -9.35 -4.37 -10.09
C ILE A 324 -8.02 -3.66 -10.26
N LYS A 325 -6.92 -4.37 -9.96
CA LYS A 325 -5.58 -3.94 -10.34
C LYS A 325 -4.85 -5.05 -11.08
N ALA A 326 -4.23 -4.72 -12.20
CA ALA A 326 -3.34 -5.60 -12.94
C ALA A 326 -1.94 -4.98 -12.93
N TYR A 327 -0.96 -5.68 -12.40
CA TYR A 327 0.38 -5.13 -12.23
C TYR A 327 1.49 -6.15 -12.41
N ILE A 328 2.69 -5.62 -12.67
CA ILE A 328 3.95 -6.36 -12.77
C ILE A 328 5.00 -5.59 -11.96
N SER A 329 5.70 -6.31 -11.07
CA SER A 329 6.75 -5.73 -10.24
C SER A 329 8.13 -6.22 -10.67
N PHE A 330 9.10 -5.30 -10.67
CA PHE A 330 10.46 -5.52 -11.10
C PHE A 330 11.45 -5.20 -9.98
N PRO A 331 12.54 -5.97 -9.84
CA PRO A 331 13.64 -5.61 -8.96
C PRO A 331 14.38 -4.37 -9.49
N LYS A 332 15.13 -3.72 -8.60
CA LYS A 332 16.01 -2.59 -8.97
C LYS A 332 16.98 -2.99 -10.08
N GLY A 333 17.18 -2.11 -11.06
CA GLY A 333 18.19 -2.31 -12.11
C GLY A 333 17.73 -3.18 -13.28
N THR A 334 16.44 -3.49 -13.36
CA THR A 334 15.86 -4.19 -14.50
C THR A 334 16.08 -3.39 -15.80
N SER A 335 16.47 -4.10 -16.87
CA SER A 335 16.71 -3.50 -18.19
C SER A 335 15.46 -2.84 -18.78
N VAL A 336 15.64 -1.72 -19.47
CA VAL A 336 14.57 -0.98 -20.16
C VAL A 336 13.85 -1.85 -21.20
N ASP A 337 14.56 -2.78 -21.84
CA ASP A 337 13.96 -3.70 -22.83
C ASP A 337 12.94 -4.64 -22.20
N LEU A 338 13.24 -5.15 -21.01
CA LEU A 338 12.32 -6.01 -20.25
C LEU A 338 11.08 -5.21 -19.82
N ILE A 339 11.27 -3.99 -19.32
CA ILE A 339 10.16 -3.10 -18.95
C ILE A 339 9.28 -2.84 -20.18
N SER A 340 9.88 -2.50 -21.32
CA SER A 340 9.16 -2.26 -22.58
C SER A 340 8.40 -3.49 -23.07
N LYS A 341 9.00 -4.69 -22.94
CA LYS A 341 8.34 -5.95 -23.26
C LYS A 341 7.13 -6.17 -22.35
N ARG A 342 7.29 -6.00 -21.04
CA ARG A 342 6.22 -6.23 -20.07
C ARG A 342 5.11 -5.18 -20.13
N THR A 343 5.42 -3.96 -20.57
CA THR A 343 4.39 -2.98 -20.93
C THR A 343 3.51 -3.52 -22.05
N LYS A 344 4.08 -4.10 -23.10
CA LYS A 344 3.30 -4.73 -24.18
C LYS A 344 2.47 -5.90 -23.67
N ASP A 345 3.01 -6.73 -22.77
CA ASP A 345 2.26 -7.83 -22.16
C ASP A 345 1.02 -7.31 -21.40
N LEU A 346 1.15 -6.20 -20.66
CA LEU A 346 0.05 -5.59 -19.91
C LEU A 346 -0.98 -4.91 -20.85
N THR A 347 -0.54 -4.28 -21.94
CA THR A 347 -1.44 -3.73 -22.97
C THR A 347 -2.16 -4.84 -23.77
N ASN A 348 -1.51 -5.97 -24.02
CA ASN A 348 -2.16 -7.13 -24.62
C ASN A 348 -3.23 -7.71 -23.70
N LEU A 349 -2.97 -7.75 -22.39
CA LEU A 349 -3.96 -8.14 -21.39
C LEU A 349 -5.15 -7.16 -21.39
N GLN A 350 -4.89 -5.86 -21.40
CA GLN A 350 -5.92 -4.82 -21.53
C GLN A 350 -6.80 -5.04 -22.77
N ALA A 351 -6.19 -5.28 -23.94
CA ALA A 351 -6.93 -5.56 -25.18
C ALA A 351 -7.77 -6.86 -25.09
N THR A 352 -7.23 -7.89 -24.45
CA THR A 352 -7.93 -9.18 -24.26
C THR A 352 -9.14 -9.04 -23.33
N LEU A 353 -9.02 -8.21 -22.30
CA LEU A 353 -10.07 -8.01 -21.29
C LEU A 353 -11.07 -6.89 -21.62
N HIS A 354 -10.85 -6.14 -22.71
CA HIS A 354 -11.66 -4.97 -23.09
C HIS A 354 -13.17 -5.24 -23.13
N ASN A 355 -13.58 -6.46 -23.53
CA ASN A 355 -15.00 -6.84 -23.58
C ASN A 355 -15.60 -7.24 -22.22
N LEU A 356 -14.76 -7.45 -21.21
CA LEU A 356 -15.16 -7.81 -19.85
C LEU A 356 -15.14 -6.58 -18.93
N PHE A 357 -14.05 -5.82 -18.95
CA PHE A 357 -13.90 -4.52 -18.30
C PHE A 357 -12.72 -3.74 -18.89
N GLU A 358 -12.78 -2.42 -18.79
CA GLU A 358 -11.73 -1.55 -19.33
C GLU A 358 -10.64 -1.31 -18.28
N LEU A 359 -9.43 -1.81 -18.54
CA LEU A 359 -8.24 -1.47 -17.76
C LEU A 359 -7.72 -0.11 -18.21
N GLY A 360 -7.54 0.82 -17.27
CA GLY A 360 -7.07 2.17 -17.52
C GLY A 360 -5.85 2.54 -16.68
N VAL A 361 -5.19 3.63 -17.06
CA VAL A 361 -4.12 4.24 -16.27
C VAL A 361 -4.76 5.09 -15.16
N PRO A 362 -4.52 4.81 -13.87
CA PRO A 362 -5.06 5.61 -12.78
C PRO A 362 -4.54 7.06 -12.82
N ASP A 363 -5.31 7.99 -12.24
CA ASP A 363 -4.86 9.37 -12.09
C ASP A 363 -3.57 9.41 -11.23
N ARG A 364 -2.54 10.02 -11.81
CA ARG A 364 -1.23 10.21 -11.19
C ARG A 364 -1.33 10.94 -9.85
N MET A 365 -2.22 11.93 -9.73
CA MET A 365 -2.36 12.72 -8.49
C MET A 365 -3.00 11.91 -7.37
N CYS A 366 -3.92 10.99 -7.69
CA CYS A 366 -4.50 10.07 -6.72
C CYS A 366 -3.51 9.00 -6.22
N MET A 367 -2.38 8.83 -6.92
CA MET A 367 -1.29 7.91 -6.54
C MET A 367 -0.10 8.61 -5.88
N ASP A 368 -0.19 9.92 -5.65
CA ASP A 368 0.88 10.68 -5.00
C ASP A 368 0.85 10.44 -3.49
N SER A 369 1.88 9.79 -2.96
CA SER A 369 2.03 9.56 -1.52
C SER A 369 2.88 10.61 -0.82
N ARG A 370 3.23 11.71 -1.50
CA ARG A 370 3.99 12.80 -0.89
C ARG A 370 3.13 13.53 0.14
N VAL A 371 3.75 13.90 1.25
CA VAL A 371 3.14 14.79 2.24
C VAL A 371 3.05 16.17 1.62
N ALA A 372 1.82 16.68 1.47
CA ALA A 372 1.60 18.03 0.99
C ALA A 372 2.37 19.02 1.87
N ARG A 373 3.14 19.91 1.22
CA ARG A 373 3.76 21.02 1.93
C ARG A 373 2.64 22.00 2.28
N ILE A 374 2.21 21.99 3.54
CA ILE A 374 1.37 23.06 4.06
C ILE A 374 2.25 24.32 4.01
N ASN A 375 1.92 25.23 3.11
CA ASN A 375 2.60 26.52 2.97
C ASN A 375 2.20 27.47 4.09
#